data_AF-A0A834XIC2-F1
#
_entry.id   AF-A0A834XIC2-F1
#
_cell.length_a   1.000
_cell.length_b   1.000
_cell.length_c   1.000
_cell.angle_alpha   90.00
_cell.angle_beta   90.00
_cell.angle_gamma   90.00
#
_symmetry.space_group_name_H-M   'P 1'
#
loop_
_entity.id
_entity.type
_entity.pdbx_description
1 polymer ?
#
loop_
_entity_poly.entity_id
_entity_poly.type
_entity_poly.pdbx_seq_one_letter_code
_entity_poly.pdbx_strand_id
1 'polypeptide(L)'
;MLTKFFVSDFIPFFSWIDKLSGLYGRLDKTFKELDSFYEGILNEHFHPNRQKSFDHEEENFIDVLLHLKNQNSFSFDFTYDHIKALTMNILSAGTDTSAATAVWAMTELMKNPRIMHKVQAEVRN
;
A
#
# COMPACT_ATOMS: atom_id res chain seq x y z
N MET A 1 -10.99 0.71 -2.18
CA MET A 1 -10.93 0.60 -0.72
C MET A 1 -10.54 -0.81 -0.34
N LEU A 2 -9.35 -0.94 0.25
CA LEU A 2 -8.84 -2.19 0.81
C LEU A 2 -9.58 -2.59 2.10
N THR A 3 -10.29 -1.65 2.72
CA THR A 3 -11.07 -1.85 3.94
C THR A 3 -12.55 -2.13 3.63
N LYS A 4 -13.11 -3.08 4.37
CA LYS A 4 -14.51 -3.51 4.34
C LYS A 4 -14.98 -3.72 5.76
N PHE A 5 -16.25 -3.45 6.02
CA PHE A 5 -16.87 -3.76 7.30
C PHE A 5 -17.16 -5.26 7.40
N PHE A 6 -16.64 -5.91 8.44
CA PHE A 6 -16.96 -7.28 8.82
C PHE A 6 -17.75 -7.27 10.14
N VAL A 7 -18.87 -7.97 10.17
CA VAL A 7 -19.70 -8.08 11.39
C VAL A 7 -18.92 -8.86 12.46
N SER A 8 -18.15 -9.86 12.06
CA SER A 8 -17.34 -10.70 12.96
C SER A 8 -16.35 -9.92 13.82
N ASP A 9 -15.89 -8.76 13.34
CA ASP A 9 -14.89 -7.96 14.04
C ASP A 9 -15.47 -7.29 15.29
N PHE A 10 -16.79 -7.08 15.32
CA PHE A 10 -17.51 -6.46 16.43
C PHE A 10 -18.34 -7.46 17.23
N ILE A 11 -18.98 -8.42 16.53
CA ILE A 11 -19.81 -9.46 17.15
C ILE A 11 -19.41 -10.82 16.56
N PRO A 12 -18.43 -11.51 17.18
CA PRO A 12 -17.86 -12.76 16.65
C PRO A 12 -18.90 -13.86 16.38
N PHE A 13 -19.97 -13.92 17.18
CA PHE A 13 -21.05 -14.92 17.04
C PHE A 13 -21.80 -14.81 15.70
N PHE A 14 -21.75 -13.65 15.03
CA PHE A 14 -22.43 -13.41 13.75
C PHE A 14 -21.51 -13.52 12.52
N SER A 15 -20.33 -14.16 12.64
CA SER A 15 -19.40 -14.38 11.50
C SER A 15 -20.02 -15.10 10.29
N TRP A 16 -21.12 -15.83 10.47
CA TRP A 16 -21.86 -16.43 9.35
C TRP A 16 -22.44 -15.38 8.37
N ILE A 17 -22.72 -14.16 8.84
CA ILE A 17 -23.20 -13.06 7.98
C ILE A 17 -22.11 -12.64 7.00
N ASP A 18 -20.85 -12.59 7.43
CA ASP A 18 -19.72 -12.28 6.56
C ASP A 18 -19.47 -13.37 5.52
N LYS A 19 -19.77 -14.64 5.86
CA LYS A 19 -19.74 -15.76 4.90
C LYS A 19 -20.87 -15.66 3.88
N LEU A 20 -22.11 -15.43 4.31
CA LEU A 20 -23.26 -15.33 3.41
C LEU A 20 -23.20 -14.10 2.49
N SER A 21 -22.69 -12.98 2.98
CA SER A 21 -22.48 -11.76 2.18
C SER A 21 -21.33 -11.90 1.17
N GLY A 22 -20.58 -13.01 1.20
CA GLY A 22 -19.47 -13.29 0.31
C GLY A 22 -18.20 -12.47 0.62
N LEU A 23 -18.13 -11.82 1.79
CA LEU A 23 -17.00 -10.97 2.17
C LEU A 23 -15.70 -11.77 2.26
N TYR A 24 -15.73 -12.97 2.82
CA TYR A 24 -14.54 -13.84 2.86
C TYR A 24 -14.04 -14.25 1.48
N GLY A 25 -14.95 -14.62 0.56
CA GLY A 25 -14.57 -14.98 -0.80
C GLY A 25 -13.96 -13.80 -1.57
N ARG A 26 -14.51 -12.60 -1.37
CA ARG A 26 -13.94 -11.38 -1.93
C ARG A 26 -12.58 -11.04 -1.32
N LEU A 27 -12.41 -11.20 0.00
CA LEU A 27 -11.14 -10.97 0.67
C LEU A 27 -10.05 -11.89 0.11
N ASP A 28 -10.33 -13.20 0.01
CA ASP A 28 -9.39 -14.18 -0.55
C ASP A 28 -9.01 -13.84 -2.01
N LYS A 29 -10.00 -13.47 -2.83
CA LYS A 29 -9.75 -13.02 -4.21
C LYS A 29 -8.84 -11.79 -4.26
N THR A 30 -9.14 -10.76 -3.47
CA THR A 30 -8.32 -9.54 -3.42
C THR A 30 -6.92 -9.83 -2.89
N PHE A 31 -6.77 -10.71 -1.90
CA PHE A 31 -5.47 -11.12 -1.40
C PHE A 31 -4.64 -11.79 -2.49
N LYS A 32 -5.21 -12.71 -3.27
CA LYS A 32 -4.53 -13.37 -4.40
C LYS A 32 -4.12 -12.40 -5.51
N GLU A 33 -4.98 -11.43 -5.84
CA GLU A 33 -4.67 -10.40 -6.82
C GLU A 33 -3.51 -9.51 -6.36
N LEU A 34 -3.50 -9.11 -5.09
CA LEU A 34 -2.41 -8.32 -4.50
C LEU A 34 -1.11 -9.13 -4.40
N ASP A 35 -1.17 -10.36 -3.93
CA ASP A 35 0.00 -11.24 -3.85
C ASP A 35 0.63 -11.44 -5.23
N SER A 36 -0.16 -11.72 -6.26
CA SER A 36 0.32 -11.83 -7.63
C SER A 36 0.93 -10.53 -8.15
N PHE A 37 0.39 -9.37 -7.76
CA PHE A 37 0.94 -8.08 -8.12
C PHE A 37 2.32 -7.84 -7.48
N TYR A 38 2.46 -8.09 -6.18
CA TYR A 38 3.74 -7.93 -5.47
C TYR A 38 4.77 -8.97 -5.90
N GLU A 39 4.34 -10.19 -6.22
CA GLU A 39 5.19 -11.21 -6.84
C GLU A 39 5.70 -10.74 -8.21
N GLY A 40 4.85 -10.12 -9.02
CA GLY A 40 5.25 -9.50 -10.29
C GLY A 40 6.32 -8.43 -10.12
N ILE A 41 6.14 -7.52 -9.15
CA ILE A 41 7.15 -6.53 -8.80
C ILE A 41 8.45 -7.22 -8.39
N LEU A 42 8.40 -8.17 -7.46
CA LEU A 42 9.59 -8.85 -6.96
C LEU A 42 10.37 -9.55 -8.09
N ASN A 43 9.66 -10.21 -9.01
CA ASN A 43 10.25 -10.86 -10.18
C ASN A 43 10.97 -9.87 -11.10
N GLU A 44 10.47 -8.63 -11.22
CA GLU A 44 11.13 -7.58 -11.97
C GLU A 44 12.53 -7.26 -11.42
N HIS A 45 12.68 -7.30 -10.10
CA HIS A 45 13.97 -7.10 -9.44
C HIS A 45 14.94 -8.28 -9.62
N PHE A 46 14.45 -9.48 -9.95
CA PHE A 46 15.30 -10.64 -10.27
C PHE A 46 15.71 -10.72 -11.74
N HIS A 47 15.17 -9.89 -12.63
CA HIS A 47 15.50 -9.97 -14.05
C HIS A 47 16.97 -9.58 -14.30
N PRO A 48 17.77 -10.48 -14.91
CA PRO A 48 19.21 -10.25 -15.11
C PRO A 48 19.53 -9.11 -16.07
N ASN A 49 18.56 -8.72 -16.91
CA ASN A 49 18.65 -7.61 -17.85
C ASN A 49 17.86 -6.37 -17.38
N ARG A 50 17.58 -6.23 -16.07
CA ARG A 50 16.99 -4.99 -15.54
C ARG A 50 17.89 -3.84 -15.97
N GLN A 51 17.45 -3.08 -16.98
CA GLN A 51 18.12 -1.86 -17.40
C GLN A 51 18.00 -0.92 -16.21
N LYS A 52 19.06 -0.86 -15.39
CA LYS A 52 19.24 0.26 -14.49
C LYS A 52 19.31 1.47 -15.41
N SER A 53 18.22 2.23 -15.46
CA SER A 53 18.15 3.44 -16.26
C SER A 53 19.39 4.27 -15.95
N PHE A 54 20.08 4.70 -16.99
CA PHE A 54 21.40 5.36 -16.97
C PHE A 54 21.47 6.64 -16.12
N ASP A 55 20.36 7.05 -15.50
CA ASP A 55 20.18 8.29 -14.73
C ASP A 55 19.92 8.05 -13.22
N HIS A 56 19.70 6.80 -12.80
CA HIS A 56 19.39 6.47 -11.40
C HIS A 56 20.11 5.19 -10.94
N GLU A 57 21.34 5.35 -10.47
CA GLU A 57 22.03 4.38 -9.60
C GLU A 57 21.42 4.32 -8.17
N GLU A 58 20.16 4.70 -7.99
CA GLU A 58 19.54 4.75 -6.67
C GLU A 58 18.90 3.40 -6.32
N GLU A 59 19.52 2.72 -5.37
CA GLU A 59 18.94 1.59 -4.63
C GLU A 59 17.53 1.99 -4.13
N ASN A 60 16.50 1.33 -4.65
CA ASN A 60 15.14 1.57 -4.17
C ASN A 60 14.82 0.67 -2.95
N PHE A 61 13.68 0.94 -2.32
CA PHE A 61 13.23 0.23 -1.13
C PHE A 61 13.29 -1.30 -1.24
N ILE A 62 12.91 -1.88 -2.38
CA ILE A 62 12.91 -3.34 -2.58
C ILE A 62 14.34 -3.87 -2.71
N ASP A 63 15.22 -3.12 -3.38
CA ASP A 63 16.64 -3.47 -3.49
C ASP A 63 17.31 -3.51 -2.10
N VAL A 64 17.00 -2.55 -1.22
CA VAL A 64 17.46 -2.55 0.19
C VAL A 64 16.96 -3.81 0.93
N LEU A 65 15.68 -4.15 0.80
CA LEU A 65 15.12 -5.33 1.46
C LEU A 65 15.75 -6.64 0.97
N LEU A 66 16.00 -6.74 -0.34
CA LEU A 66 16.70 -7.88 -0.93
C LEU A 66 18.14 -7.98 -0.43
N HIS A 67 18.84 -6.86 -0.28
CA HIS A 67 20.18 -6.83 0.28
C HIS A 67 20.21 -7.32 1.73
N LEU A 68 19.28 -6.83 2.57
CA LEU A 68 19.14 -7.26 3.96
C LEU A 68 18.80 -8.74 4.09
N LYS A 69 17.98 -9.27 3.17
CA LYS A 69 17.72 -10.71 3.06
C LYS A 69 18.99 -11.51 2.78
N ASN A 70 19.75 -11.10 1.76
CA ASN A 70 20.93 -11.82 1.31
C ASN A 70 22.08 -11.79 2.32
N GLN A 71 22.17 -10.74 3.14
CA GLN A 71 23.15 -10.63 4.21
C GLN A 71 22.79 -11.45 5.47
N ASN A 72 21.60 -12.06 5.53
CA ASN A 72 21.06 -12.67 6.75
C ASN A 72 21.12 -11.70 7.95
N SER A 73 20.78 -10.43 7.72
CA SER A 73 20.93 -9.36 8.71
C SER A 73 19.96 -9.44 9.91
N PHE A 74 19.05 -10.42 9.91
CA PHE A 74 18.02 -10.58 10.93
C PHE A 74 18.24 -11.85 11.77
N SER A 75 17.78 -11.83 13.02
CA SER A 75 17.81 -13.00 13.92
C SER A 75 16.78 -14.08 13.58
N PHE A 76 15.91 -13.82 12.59
CA PHE A 76 14.89 -14.73 12.08
C PHE A 76 15.04 -14.89 10.57
N ASP A 77 14.42 -15.92 10.01
CA ASP A 77 14.42 -16.14 8.56
C ASP A 77 13.59 -15.06 7.86
N PHE A 78 14.27 -14.11 7.23
CA PHE A 78 13.64 -13.04 6.47
C PHE A 78 13.31 -13.53 5.05
N THR A 79 12.06 -13.94 4.83
CA THR A 79 11.58 -14.52 3.56
C THR A 79 11.13 -13.49 2.52
N TYR A 80 10.89 -13.93 1.28
CA TYR A 80 10.31 -13.09 0.23
C TYR A 80 8.87 -12.65 0.54
N ASP A 81 8.12 -13.45 1.29
CA ASP A 81 6.78 -13.05 1.76
C ASP A 81 6.85 -11.85 2.72
N HIS A 82 7.89 -11.76 3.54
CA HIS A 82 8.12 -10.55 4.35
C HIS A 82 8.41 -9.33 3.50
N ILE A 83 9.19 -9.48 2.41
CA ILE A 83 9.45 -8.40 1.46
C ILE A 83 8.15 -7.95 0.78
N LYS A 84 7.34 -8.89 0.28
CA LYS A 84 6.02 -8.58 -0.31
C LYS A 84 5.10 -7.87 0.70
N ALA A 85 5.05 -8.35 1.94
CA ALA A 85 4.24 -7.74 2.99
C ALA A 85 4.67 -6.32 3.34
N LEU A 86 5.98 -6.06 3.43
CA LEU A 86 6.52 -4.71 3.68
C LEU A 86 6.22 -3.75 2.53
N THR A 87 6.40 -4.20 1.28
CA THR A 87 6.04 -3.43 0.09
C THR A 87 4.55 -3.11 0.06
N MET A 88 3.70 -4.09 0.37
CA MET A 88 2.25 -3.88 0.49
C MET A 88 1.92 -2.83 1.55
N ASN A 89 2.52 -2.93 2.73
CA ASN A 89 2.25 -2.05 3.85
C ASN A 89 2.57 -0.59 3.49
N ILE A 90 3.77 -0.32 2.97
CA ILE A 90 4.18 1.05 2.64
C ILE A 90 3.31 1.65 1.52
N LEU A 91 3.02 0.89 0.46
CA LEU A 91 2.22 1.40 -0.64
C LEU A 91 0.77 1.66 -0.22
N SER A 92 0.16 0.74 0.55
CA SER A 92 -1.20 0.90 1.04
C SER A 92 -1.31 2.08 2.01
N ALA A 93 -0.40 2.15 2.99
CA ALA A 93 -0.39 3.22 3.98
C ALA A 93 -0.16 4.58 3.33
N GLY A 94 0.80 4.69 2.41
CA GLY A 94 1.12 5.95 1.72
C GLY A 94 -0.01 6.42 0.80
N THR A 95 -0.65 5.51 0.06
CA THR A 95 -1.64 5.88 -0.95
C THR A 95 -2.99 6.24 -0.33
N ASP A 96 -3.58 5.35 0.47
CA ASP A 96 -4.96 5.53 0.97
C ASP A 96 -5.04 6.74 1.93
N THR A 97 -4.05 6.92 2.80
CA THR A 97 -4.05 8.02 3.78
C THR A 97 -3.81 9.38 3.13
N SER A 98 -2.86 9.46 2.19
CA SER A 98 -2.56 10.72 1.48
C SER A 98 -3.73 11.14 0.59
N ALA A 99 -4.35 10.19 -0.12
CA ALA A 99 -5.53 10.44 -0.93
C ALA A 99 -6.69 10.94 -0.07
N ALA A 100 -6.97 10.28 1.07
CA ALA A 100 -8.01 10.73 1.99
C ALA A 100 -7.73 12.13 2.53
N THR A 101 -6.48 12.42 2.91
CA THR A 101 -6.06 13.74 3.40
C THR A 101 -6.28 14.82 2.34
N ALA A 102 -5.88 14.56 1.09
CA ALA A 102 -6.08 15.49 -0.02
C ALA A 102 -7.58 15.75 -0.28
N VAL A 103 -8.41 14.70 -0.27
CA VAL A 103 -9.86 14.83 -0.43
C VAL A 103 -10.46 15.68 0.68
N TRP A 104 -10.09 15.44 1.93
CA TRP A 104 -10.57 16.24 3.07
C TRP A 104 -10.09 17.69 3.02
N ALA A 105 -8.81 17.90 2.71
CA ALA A 105 -8.25 19.24 2.56
C ALA A 105 -9.01 20.03 1.50
N MET A 106 -9.21 19.46 0.31
CA MET A 106 -9.97 20.12 -0.77
C MET A 106 -11.43 20.34 -0.40
N THR A 107 -12.06 19.37 0.25
CA THR A 107 -13.45 19.49 0.73
C THR A 107 -13.59 20.66 1.71
N GLU A 108 -12.65 20.83 2.63
CA GLU A 108 -12.69 21.89 3.63
C GLU A 108 -12.38 23.26 3.01
N LEU A 109 -11.45 23.33 2.06
CA LEU A 109 -11.18 24.57 1.33
C LEU A 109 -12.40 25.01 0.51
N MET A 110 -13.10 24.08 -0.15
CA MET A 110 -14.33 24.37 -0.90
C MET A 110 -15.46 24.89 0.00
N LYS A 111 -15.54 24.42 1.25
CA LYS A 111 -16.50 24.93 2.24
C LYS A 111 -16.13 26.29 2.81
N ASN A 112 -14.86 26.70 2.74
CA ASN A 112 -14.34 27.94 3.32
C ASN A 112 -13.67 28.85 2.27
N PRO A 113 -14.44 29.59 1.44
CA PRO A 113 -13.90 30.39 0.33
C PRO A 113 -12.82 31.40 0.74
N ARG A 114 -12.93 32.00 1.93
CA ARG A 114 -11.92 32.93 2.46
C ARG A 114 -10.54 32.26 2.64
N ILE A 115 -10.52 31.04 3.17
CA ILE A 115 -9.29 30.27 3.38
C ILE A 115 -8.75 29.79 2.03
N MET A 116 -9.63 29.32 1.13
CA MET A 116 -9.26 28.94 -0.24
C MET A 116 -8.53 30.09 -0.97
N HIS A 117 -9.07 31.31 -0.92
CA HIS A 117 -8.41 32.47 -1.54
C HIS A 117 -7.02 32.76 -0.95
N LYS A 118 -6.85 32.59 0.36
CA LYS A 118 -5.54 32.77 1.00
C LYS A 118 -4.52 31.73 0.51
N VAL A 119 -4.91 30.45 0.46
CA VAL A 119 -4.03 29.37 -0.03
C VAL A 119 -3.70 29.58 -1.51
N GLN A 120 -4.67 29.99 -2.34
CA GLN A 120 -4.43 30.29 -3.75
C GLN A 120 -3.48 31.48 -3.95
N ALA A 121 -3.57 32.51 -3.09
CA ALA A 121 -2.64 33.63 -3.11
C ALA A 121 -1.23 33.19 -2.69
N GLU A 122 -1.11 32.32 -1.68
CA GLU A 122 0.17 31.77 -1.22
C GLU A 122 0.88 30.94 -2.30
N VAL A 123 0.17 30.07 -3.01
CA VAL A 123 0.73 29.25 -4.11
C VAL A 123 1.15 30.08 -5.33
N ARG A 124 0.58 31.28 -5.51
CA ARG A 124 0.86 32.17 -6.65
C ARG A 124 1.98 33.19 -6.39
N ASN A 125 2.43 33.32 -5.14
CA ASN A 125 3.57 34.14 -4.76
C ASN A 125 4.87 33.36 -4.93
#